data_AF-A0A2T7AUS9-F1
#
_entry.id   AF-A0A2T7AUS9-F1
#
_cell.length_a   1.000
_cell.length_b   1.000
_cell.length_c   1.000
_cell.angle_alpha   90.00
_cell.angle_beta   90.00
_cell.angle_gamma   90.00
#
_symmetry.space_group_name_H-M   'P 1'
#
loop_
_entity.id
_entity.type
_entity.pdbx_description
1 polymer ?
#
loop_
_entity_poly.entity_id
_entity_poly.type
_entity_poly.pdbx_seq_one_letter_code
_entity_poly.pdbx_strand_id
1 'polypeptide(L)'
;MVTFLKSLHFIVPVLFVGLLAFMVIKSNRIDREEKEILKDPVYQDAEVIGVVPGTPSPKGIVNLRLTYKYTAHTGEVIIKENVLTAVKTMDMQKFNVGSIIPIIYQRDNPHKSMLKKVNIIDV
;
A
#
# COMPACT_ATOMS: atom_id res chain seq x y z
N MET A 1 11.63 -11.60 44.85
CA MET A 1 10.32 -11.19 44.29
C MET A 1 10.25 -9.69 43.96
N VAL A 2 10.72 -8.78 44.84
CA VAL A 2 10.61 -7.31 44.64
C VAL A 2 11.51 -6.75 43.52
N THR A 3 12.68 -7.33 43.28
CA THR A 3 13.62 -6.88 42.21
C THR A 3 13.06 -7.11 40.81
N PHE A 4 12.31 -8.20 40.62
CA PHE A 4 11.69 -8.56 39.34
C PHE A 4 10.54 -7.62 38.98
N LEU A 5 9.73 -7.22 39.97
CA LEU A 5 8.63 -6.27 39.76
C LEU A 5 9.15 -4.86 39.43
N LYS A 6 10.29 -4.47 40.03
CA LYS A 6 10.98 -3.22 39.71
C LYS A 6 11.55 -3.22 38.30
N SER A 7 12.22 -4.29 37.85
CA SER A 7 12.76 -4.34 36.48
C SER A 7 11.64 -4.32 35.43
N LEU A 8 10.50 -4.96 35.69
CA LEU A 8 9.34 -4.95 34.80
C LEU A 8 8.81 -3.53 34.55
N HIS A 9 8.79 -2.67 35.59
CA HIS A 9 8.36 -1.27 35.46
C HIS A 9 9.31 -0.41 34.62
N PHE A 10 10.57 -0.82 34.42
CA PHE A 10 11.50 -0.14 33.51
C PHE A 10 11.46 -0.74 32.10
N ILE A 11 11.29 -2.06 31.98
CA ILE A 11 11.26 -2.76 30.69
C ILE A 11 10.01 -2.36 29.90
N VAL A 12 8.83 -2.29 30.53
CA VAL A 12 7.56 -2.00 29.84
C VAL A 12 7.55 -0.61 29.18
N PRO A 13 7.95 0.49 29.84
CA PRO A 13 8.03 1.80 29.20
C PRO A 13 9.05 1.87 28.06
N VAL A 14 10.22 1.22 28.20
CA VAL A 14 11.24 1.18 27.15
C VAL A 14 10.72 0.46 25.91
N LEU A 15 10.03 -0.67 26.10
CA LEU A 15 9.38 -1.41 25.01
C LEU A 15 8.28 -0.58 24.33
N PHE A 16 7.49 0.15 25.11
CA PHE A 16 6.44 1.02 24.61
C PHE A 16 6.99 2.19 23.78
N VAL A 17 8.02 2.88 24.27
CA VAL A 17 8.70 3.95 23.53
C VAL A 17 9.35 3.41 22.25
N GLY A 18 9.96 2.22 22.32
CA GLY A 18 10.53 1.55 21.14
C GLY A 18 9.48 1.25 20.07
N LEU A 19 8.30 0.76 20.47
CA LEU A 19 7.17 0.49 19.56
C LEU A 19 6.65 1.77 18.90
N LEU A 20 6.50 2.85 19.68
CA LEU A 20 6.07 4.15 19.15
C LEU A 20 7.10 4.71 18.14
N ALA A 21 8.38 4.70 18.49
CA ALA A 21 9.45 5.15 17.59
C ALA A 21 9.48 4.33 16.29
N PHE A 22 9.33 3.00 16.39
CA PHE A 22 9.23 2.12 15.23
C PHE A 22 8.05 2.48 14.32
N MET A 23 6.86 2.74 14.89
CA MET A 23 5.68 3.16 14.11
C MET A 23 5.92 4.47 13.37
N VAL A 24 6.48 5.49 14.02
CA VAL A 24 6.75 6.80 13.40
C VAL A 24 7.77 6.67 12.26
N ILE A 25 8.85 5.92 12.48
CA ILE A 25 9.87 5.67 11.44
C ILE A 25 9.23 4.97 10.24
N LYS A 26 8.40 3.95 10.48
CA LYS A 26 7.71 3.21 9.41
C LYS A 26 6.77 4.13 8.61
N SER A 27 5.97 4.95 9.28
CA SER A 27 5.05 5.90 8.64
C SER A 27 5.80 6.88 7.75
N ASN A 28 6.85 7.51 8.28
CA ASN A 28 7.64 8.49 7.52
C ASN A 28 8.31 7.91 6.27
N ARG A 29 8.63 6.61 6.25
CA ARG A 29 9.19 5.95 5.07
C ARG A 29 8.14 5.79 3.97
N ILE A 30 6.92 5.37 4.31
CA ILE A 30 5.81 5.24 3.37
C ILE A 30 5.49 6.59 2.72
N ASP A 31 5.36 7.64 3.53
CA ASP A 31 5.09 9.00 3.04
C ASP A 31 6.21 9.53 2.13
N ARG A 32 7.48 9.16 2.42
CA ARG A 32 8.62 9.51 1.57
C ARG A 32 8.59 8.79 0.24
N GLU A 33 8.28 7.49 0.23
CA GLU A 33 8.20 6.70 -0.99
C GLU A 33 7.09 7.23 -1.92
N GLU A 34 5.92 7.57 -1.39
CA GLU A 34 4.87 8.21 -2.18
C GLU A 34 5.34 9.56 -2.77
N LYS A 35 5.98 10.40 -1.94
CA LYS A 35 6.51 11.69 -2.39
C LYS A 35 7.60 11.56 -3.46
N GLU A 36 8.45 10.53 -3.38
CA GLU A 36 9.47 10.26 -4.39
C GLU A 36 8.86 9.89 -5.72
N ILE A 37 7.80 9.08 -5.73
CA ILE A 37 7.06 8.74 -6.95
C ILE A 37 6.39 9.99 -7.55
N LEU A 38 5.82 10.85 -6.70
CA LEU A 38 5.15 12.09 -7.13
C LEU A 38 6.11 13.22 -7.55
N LYS A 39 7.41 13.08 -7.31
CA LYS A 39 8.40 14.09 -7.70
C LYS A 39 8.57 14.18 -9.22
N ASP A 40 8.57 13.03 -9.90
CA ASP A 40 8.53 12.95 -11.37
C ASP A 40 7.60 11.81 -11.82
N PRO A 41 6.28 12.05 -11.74
CA PRO A 41 5.28 11.01 -11.95
C PRO A 41 5.02 10.76 -13.42
N VAL A 42 4.90 9.50 -13.79
CA VAL A 42 4.35 9.06 -15.08
C VAL A 42 3.01 8.37 -14.82
N TYR A 43 1.97 8.89 -15.46
CA TYR A 43 0.62 8.32 -15.41
C TYR A 43 0.50 7.25 -16.48
N GLN A 44 0.07 6.06 -16.09
CA GLN A 44 -0.03 4.92 -16.98
C GLN A 44 -1.25 4.06 -16.60
N ASP A 45 -1.84 3.44 -17.60
CA ASP A 45 -2.90 2.46 -17.41
C ASP A 45 -2.29 1.07 -17.21
N ALA A 46 -2.73 0.39 -16.16
CA ALA A 46 -2.35 -0.98 -15.84
C ALA A 46 -3.52 -1.94 -16.01
N GLU A 47 -3.24 -3.12 -16.54
CA GLU A 47 -4.20 -4.22 -16.66
C GLU A 47 -4.17 -5.07 -15.39
N VAL A 48 -5.33 -5.26 -14.78
CA VAL A 48 -5.49 -6.17 -13.64
C VAL A 48 -5.45 -7.61 -14.14
N ILE A 49 -4.53 -8.41 -13.62
CA ILE A 49 -4.36 -9.82 -14.01
C ILE A 49 -4.70 -10.80 -12.90
N GLY A 50 -4.87 -10.33 -11.66
CA GLY A 50 -5.28 -11.18 -10.54
C GLY A 50 -5.87 -10.37 -9.41
N VAL A 51 -6.94 -10.87 -8.79
CA VAL A 51 -7.65 -10.20 -7.69
C VAL A 51 -8.04 -11.23 -6.65
N VAL A 52 -7.68 -10.96 -5.40
CA VAL A 52 -8.15 -11.74 -4.26
C VAL A 52 -8.90 -10.81 -3.32
N PRO A 53 -10.23 -10.92 -3.23
CA PRO A 53 -11.01 -10.12 -2.29
C PRO A 53 -10.88 -10.67 -0.86
N GLY A 54 -10.78 -9.76 0.10
CA GLY A 54 -10.90 -10.07 1.53
C GLY A 54 -12.33 -9.97 2.04
N THR A 55 -12.49 -10.13 3.34
CA THR A 55 -13.80 -10.00 4.01
C THR A 55 -14.28 -8.54 3.98
N PRO A 56 -15.51 -8.26 3.54
CA PRO A 56 -16.11 -6.95 3.66
C PRO A 56 -16.23 -6.51 5.12
N SER A 57 -15.87 -5.26 5.38
CA SER A 57 -16.14 -4.61 6.66
C SER A 57 -17.62 -4.16 6.74
N PRO A 58 -18.16 -3.99 7.96
CA PRO A 58 -19.51 -3.43 8.15
C PRO A 58 -19.71 -2.02 7.54
N LYS A 59 -18.60 -1.32 7.23
CA LYS A 59 -18.61 0.00 6.60
C LYS A 59 -18.73 -0.06 5.07
N GLY A 60 -18.94 -1.23 4.48
CA GLY A 60 -19.01 -1.41 3.03
C GLY A 60 -17.66 -1.23 2.34
N ILE A 61 -16.56 -1.52 3.04
CA ILE A 61 -15.19 -1.46 2.54
C ILE A 61 -14.64 -2.87 2.43
N VAL A 62 -14.03 -3.21 1.31
CA VAL A 62 -13.35 -4.49 1.06
C VAL A 62 -11.89 -4.24 0.76
N ASN A 63 -11.02 -4.99 1.43
CA ASN A 63 -9.60 -5.05 1.10
C ASN A 63 -9.41 -6.00 -0.08
N LEU A 64 -8.71 -5.55 -1.12
CA LEU A 64 -8.34 -6.35 -2.29
C LEU A 64 -6.84 -6.53 -2.33
N ARG A 65 -6.39 -7.74 -2.69
CA ARG A 65 -5.01 -7.96 -3.16
C ARG A 65 -5.04 -8.01 -4.67
N LEU A 66 -4.41 -7.02 -5.28
CA LEU A 66 -4.35 -6.87 -6.73
C LEU A 66 -2.99 -7.32 -7.25
N THR A 67 -3.04 -8.03 -8.36
CA THR A 67 -1.91 -8.22 -9.26
C THR A 67 -2.22 -7.49 -10.56
N TYR A 68 -1.37 -6.55 -10.96
CA TYR A 68 -1.53 -5.79 -12.20
C TYR A 68 -0.24 -5.75 -12.99
N LYS A 69 -0.35 -5.57 -14.30
CA LYS A 69 0.77 -5.41 -15.23
C LYS A 69 0.64 -4.11 -16.02
N TYR A 70 1.76 -3.52 -16.37
CA TYR A 70 1.83 -2.34 -17.23
C TYR A 70 3.15 -2.30 -17.97
N THR A 71 3.17 -1.61 -19.11
CA THR A 71 4.39 -1.36 -19.87
C THR A 71 4.92 0.01 -19.49
N ALA A 72 6.16 0.07 -19.00
CA ALA A 72 6.85 1.31 -18.73
C ALA A 72 7.20 2.05 -20.03
N HIS A 73 7.51 3.35 -19.94
CA HIS A 73 7.93 4.15 -21.08
C HIS A 73 9.23 3.62 -21.74
N THR A 74 10.02 2.83 -21.02
CA THR A 74 11.21 2.12 -21.52
C THR A 74 10.87 0.92 -22.40
N GLY A 75 9.59 0.51 -22.47
CA GLY A 75 9.14 -0.72 -23.12
C GLY A 75 9.17 -1.95 -22.22
N GLU A 76 9.65 -1.83 -20.98
CA GLU A 76 9.68 -2.92 -20.01
C GLU A 76 8.27 -3.26 -19.50
N VAL A 77 7.93 -4.55 -19.47
CA VAL A 77 6.68 -5.02 -18.86
C VAL A 77 6.91 -5.31 -17.39
N ILE A 78 6.18 -4.61 -16.52
CA ILE A 78 6.29 -4.73 -15.08
C ILE A 78 5.04 -5.38 -14.53
N ILE A 79 5.23 -6.36 -13.65
CA ILE A 79 4.16 -7.02 -12.91
C ILE A 79 4.30 -6.66 -11.43
N LYS A 80 3.20 -6.19 -10.85
CA LYS A 80 3.08 -5.87 -9.42
C LYS A 80 2.10 -6.83 -8.80
N GLU A 81 2.60 -7.66 -7.89
CA GLU A 81 1.82 -8.69 -7.22
C GLU A 81 1.42 -8.26 -5.80
N ASN A 82 0.30 -8.80 -5.32
CA ASN A 82 -0.14 -8.68 -3.93
C ASN A 82 -0.26 -7.24 -3.41
N VAL A 83 -0.58 -6.29 -4.29
CA VAL A 83 -0.78 -4.88 -3.91
C VAL A 83 -2.09 -4.77 -3.15
N LEU A 84 -1.99 -4.41 -1.86
CA LEU A 84 -3.15 -4.25 -0.99
C LEU A 84 -3.81 -2.89 -1.27
N THR A 85 -5.12 -2.90 -1.49
CA THR A 85 -5.92 -1.69 -1.64
C THR A 85 -7.27 -1.84 -0.96
N ALA A 86 -7.84 -0.75 -0.47
CA ALA A 86 -9.18 -0.72 0.12
C ALA A 86 -10.14 0.01 -0.81
N VAL A 87 -11.23 -0.66 -1.16
CA VAL A 87 -12.25 -0.12 -2.06
C VAL A 87 -13.62 -0.25 -1.44
N LYS A 88 -14.56 0.61 -1.85
CA LYS A 88 -15.97 0.41 -1.51
C LYS A 88 -16.46 -0.87 -2.17
N THR A 89 -17.30 -1.65 -1.50
CA THR A 89 -17.88 -2.89 -2.04
C THR A 89 -18.59 -2.65 -3.38
N MET A 90 -19.25 -1.48 -3.53
CA MET A 90 -19.87 -1.07 -4.79
C MET A 90 -18.90 -0.86 -5.95
N ASP A 91 -17.65 -0.46 -5.65
CA ASP A 91 -16.62 -0.17 -6.65
C ASP A 91 -15.76 -1.40 -6.97
N MET A 92 -15.95 -2.54 -6.29
CA MET A 92 -15.17 -3.77 -6.52
C MET A 92 -15.20 -4.24 -7.98
N GLN A 93 -16.32 -4.04 -8.68
CA GLN A 93 -16.46 -4.46 -10.08
C GLN A 93 -15.47 -3.78 -11.02
N LYS A 94 -14.96 -2.59 -10.64
CA LYS A 94 -13.94 -1.84 -11.41
C LYS A 94 -12.54 -2.48 -11.33
N PHE A 95 -12.36 -3.45 -10.44
CA PHE A 95 -11.08 -4.10 -10.18
C PHE A 95 -11.12 -5.57 -10.57
N ASN A 96 -11.95 -5.99 -11.52
CA ASN A 96 -11.94 -7.37 -12.01
C ASN A 96 -10.72 -7.64 -12.91
N VAL A 97 -10.36 -8.92 -13.08
CA VAL A 97 -9.34 -9.32 -14.06
C VAL A 97 -9.73 -8.83 -15.46
N GLY A 98 -8.78 -8.24 -16.19
CA GLY A 98 -8.98 -7.57 -17.46
C GLY A 98 -9.39 -6.10 -17.35
N SER A 99 -9.67 -5.60 -16.13
CA SER A 99 -9.98 -4.17 -15.93
C SER A 99 -8.71 -3.32 -16.08
N ILE A 100 -8.89 -2.10 -16.56
CA ILE A 100 -7.85 -1.11 -16.65
C ILE A 100 -7.94 -0.17 -15.45
N ILE A 101 -6.84 -0.04 -14.71
CA ILE A 101 -6.75 0.84 -13.54
C ILE A 101 -5.63 1.86 -13.72
N PRO A 102 -5.86 3.13 -13.35
CA PRO A 102 -4.83 4.16 -13.44
C PRO A 102 -3.78 3.97 -12.34
N ILE A 103 -2.52 3.98 -12.73
CA ILE A 103 -1.37 3.94 -11.84
C ILE A 103 -0.47 5.17 -12.05
N ILE A 104 0.41 5.38 -11.07
CA ILE A 104 1.48 6.38 -11.13
C ILE A 104 2.78 5.66 -10.83
N TYR A 105 3.80 5.84 -11.66
CA TYR A 105 5.15 5.33 -11.37
C TYR A 105 6.19 6.43 -11.51
N GLN A 106 7.35 6.25 -10.87
CA GLN A 106 8.46 7.19 -10.96
C GLN A 106 9.20 7.03 -12.28
N ARG A 107 9.41 8.11 -13.06
CA ARG A 107 10.07 8.03 -14.37
C ARG A 107 11.43 7.31 -14.32
N ASP A 108 12.29 7.67 -13.38
CA ASP A 108 13.64 7.09 -13.26
C ASP A 108 13.65 5.62 -12.79
N ASN A 109 12.59 5.20 -12.08
CA ASN A 109 12.46 3.84 -11.58
C ASN A 109 11.01 3.37 -11.70
N PRO A 110 10.66 2.78 -12.85
CA PRO A 110 9.31 2.29 -13.10
C PRO A 110 8.81 1.27 -12.07
N HIS A 111 9.69 0.51 -11.40
CA HIS A 111 9.25 -0.40 -10.33
C HIS A 111 8.72 0.34 -9.09
N LYS A 112 8.99 1.64 -8.91
CA LYS A 112 8.33 2.42 -7.86
C LYS A 112 7.00 2.94 -8.41
N SER A 113 5.94 2.20 -8.13
CA SER A 113 4.58 2.50 -8.60
C SER A 113 3.54 2.43 -7.49
N MET A 114 2.49 3.21 -7.63
CA MET A 114 1.32 3.21 -6.77
C MET A 114 0.03 3.31 -7.60
N LEU A 115 -1.07 2.85 -7.02
CA LEU A 115 -2.38 3.03 -7.61
C LEU A 115 -2.82 4.50 -7.45
N LYS A 116 -3.49 5.05 -8.47
CA LYS A 116 -4.05 6.40 -8.36
C LYS A 116 -5.23 6.38 -7.37
N LYS A 117 -5.20 7.26 -6.36
CA LYS A 117 -6.17 7.31 -5.24
C LYS A 117 -7.64 7.59 -5.62
N VAL A 118 -7.98 7.80 -6.90
CA VAL A 118 -9.31 8.30 -7.33
C VAL A 118 -10.48 7.40 -6.91
N ASN A 119 -10.25 6.13 -6.55
CA ASN A 119 -11.29 5.24 -6.01
C ASN A 119 -10.79 4.36 -4.85
N ILE A 120 -9.66 4.72 -4.24
CA ILE A 120 -9.04 3.96 -3.15
C ILE A 120 -9.25 4.78 -1.89
N ILE A 121 -9.79 4.14 -0.87
CA ILE A 121 -9.98 4.80 0.42
C ILE A 121 -8.59 5.13 0.95
N ASP A 122 -8.32 6.40 1.27
CA ASP A 122 -7.21 6.76 2.15
C ASP A 122 -7.50 6.09 3.49
N VAL A 123 -6.85 4.94 3.74
CA VAL A 123 -6.94 4.19 5.00
C VAL A 123 -6.03 4.84 6.02
#